data_AF-A0A6I4K804-F1
#
_entry.id   AF-A0A6I4K804-F1
#
_cell.length_a   1.000
_cell.length_b   1.000
_cell.length_c   1.000
_cell.angle_alpha   90.00
_cell.angle_beta   90.00
_cell.angle_gamma   90.00
#
_symmetry.space_group_name_H-M   'P 1'
#
loop_
_entity.id
_entity.type
_entity.pdbx_description
1 polymer ?
#
loop_
_entity_poly.entity_id
_entity_poly.type
_entity_poly.pdbx_seq_one_letter_code
_entity_poly.pdbx_strand_id
1 'polypeptide(L)'
;MIDSKKLIYLPRKIKWSIVGALLLLFLAAVYISLAFVGVPDHSDWILLSLSLAHMAGTALVISLILIFGEREANLDYLTIKTQNLLLKNMPKTLGHIADSHGQKLNVKVSAINNIFGANYTLENANTKTKMWVGFNVERIIVAYFLKTTESVETIRNIFQYTFGGAESVGYKVNFEPATIKNTGENILSIWCIWPGKQEGTDLSTDLLNSPDKKLFIIQDIAMMTQSFIRTAERHSVNIFTDADPAPL
;
A
#
# COMPACT_ATOMS: atom_id res chain seq x y z
N MET A 1 16.92 -2.42 -31.43
CA MET A 1 16.69 -2.02 -30.02
C MET A 1 16.04 -3.18 -29.31
N ILE A 2 16.71 -3.80 -28.34
CA ILE A 2 16.11 -4.84 -27.52
C ILE A 2 15.01 -4.18 -26.70
N ASP A 3 13.77 -4.64 -26.86
CA ASP A 3 12.61 -4.16 -26.12
C ASP A 3 12.80 -4.53 -24.64
N SER A 4 13.26 -3.55 -23.85
CA SER A 4 13.59 -3.70 -22.43
C SER A 4 12.42 -4.29 -21.63
N LYS A 5 11.17 -4.05 -22.08
CA LYS A 5 9.98 -4.66 -21.50
C LYS A 5 10.00 -6.19 -21.57
N LYS A 6 10.48 -6.80 -22.67
CA LYS A 6 10.50 -8.28 -22.81
C LYS A 6 11.55 -8.96 -21.92
N LEU A 7 12.66 -8.29 -21.63
CA LEU A 7 13.64 -8.76 -20.66
C LEU A 7 13.10 -8.70 -19.22
N ILE A 8 12.32 -7.65 -18.92
CA ILE A 8 11.70 -7.42 -17.62
C ILE A 8 10.71 -8.56 -17.24
N TYR A 9 10.02 -9.15 -18.23
CA TYR A 9 9.05 -10.22 -17.96
C TYR A 9 9.61 -11.66 -18.03
N LEU A 10 10.93 -11.85 -18.11
CA LEU A 10 11.50 -13.20 -18.14
C LEU A 10 11.19 -14.01 -16.86
N PRO A 11 10.88 -15.32 -16.94
CA PRO A 11 10.67 -16.16 -15.78
C PRO A 11 11.84 -16.14 -14.79
N ARG A 12 11.53 -16.12 -13.48
CA ARG A 12 12.53 -16.05 -12.40
C ARG A 12 13.61 -17.13 -12.49
N LYS A 13 13.27 -18.34 -12.97
CA LYS A 13 14.23 -19.43 -13.18
C LYS A 13 15.29 -19.07 -14.21
N ILE A 14 14.88 -18.51 -15.36
CA ILE A 14 15.78 -18.12 -16.45
C ILE A 14 16.70 -16.98 -16.00
N LYS A 15 16.18 -16.02 -15.24
CA LYS A 15 16.97 -14.92 -14.66
C LYS A 15 18.10 -15.42 -13.77
N TRP A 16 17.81 -16.34 -12.85
CA TRP A 16 18.85 -16.96 -12.02
C TRP A 16 19.84 -17.80 -12.82
N SER A 17 19.40 -18.47 -13.88
CA SER A 17 20.31 -19.16 -14.81
C SER A 17 21.26 -18.19 -15.51
N ILE A 18 20.78 -17.04 -15.97
CA ILE A 18 21.61 -16.01 -16.61
C ILE A 18 22.61 -15.43 -15.62
N VAL A 19 22.17 -15.04 -14.42
CA VAL A 19 23.07 -14.52 -13.37
C VAL A 19 24.11 -15.56 -12.98
N GLY A 20 23.71 -16.82 -12.82
CA GLY A 20 24.62 -17.92 -12.51
C GLY A 20 25.66 -18.14 -13.61
N ALA A 21 25.25 -18.15 -14.88
CA ALA A 21 26.15 -18.29 -16.01
C ALA A 21 27.14 -17.12 -16.11
N LEU A 22 26.67 -15.88 -15.94
CA LEU A 22 27.53 -14.69 -15.93
C LEU A 22 28.51 -14.70 -14.77
N LEU A 23 28.07 -15.11 -13.57
CA LEU A 23 28.94 -15.23 -12.41
C LEU A 23 30.02 -16.29 -12.61
N LEU A 24 29.67 -17.44 -13.17
CA LEU A 24 30.65 -18.50 -13.48
C LEU A 24 31.66 -18.04 -14.52
N LEU A 25 31.22 -17.36 -15.58
CA LEU A 25 32.11 -16.78 -16.60
C LEU A 25 33.04 -15.72 -16.00
N PHE A 26 32.51 -14.86 -15.13
CA PHE A 26 33.30 -13.85 -14.43
C PHE A 26 34.38 -14.49 -13.55
N LEU A 27 34.00 -15.48 -12.72
CA LEU A 27 34.93 -16.18 -11.84
C LEU A 27 35.99 -16.95 -12.62
N ALA A 28 35.61 -17.63 -13.71
CA ALA A 28 36.54 -18.33 -14.58
C ALA A 28 37.54 -17.37 -15.24
N ALA A 29 37.06 -16.22 -15.74
CA ALA A 29 37.90 -15.20 -16.33
C ALA A 29 38.91 -14.63 -15.31
N VAL A 30 38.45 -14.29 -14.09
CA VAL A 30 39.31 -13.83 -13.01
C VAL A 30 40.35 -14.88 -12.61
N TYR A 31 39.94 -16.15 -12.52
CA TYR A 31 40.86 -17.25 -12.21
C TYR A 31 41.96 -17.38 -13.27
N ILE A 32 41.60 -17.35 -14.57
CA ILE A 32 42.55 -17.42 -15.67
C ILE A 32 43.53 -16.25 -15.61
N SER A 33 43.04 -15.02 -15.40
CA SER A 33 43.90 -13.84 -15.25
C SER A 33 44.91 -14.03 -14.11
N LEU A 34 44.46 -14.47 -12.93
CA LEU A 34 45.33 -14.67 -11.76
C LEU A 34 46.33 -15.82 -11.95
N ALA A 35 45.93 -16.91 -12.60
CA ALA A 35 46.78 -18.09 -12.80
C ALA A 35 47.93 -17.83 -13.78
N PHE A 36 47.73 -16.94 -14.76
CA PHE A 36 48.75 -16.62 -15.77
C PHE A 36 49.56 -15.36 -15.47
N VAL A 37 49.22 -14.59 -14.43
CA VAL A 37 50.02 -13.46 -13.97
C VAL A 37 51.41 -13.94 -13.53
N GLY A 38 52.46 -13.41 -14.18
CA GLY A 38 53.85 -13.76 -13.89
C GLY A 38 54.40 -14.94 -14.69
N VAL A 39 53.59 -15.57 -15.55
CA VAL A 39 54.07 -16.62 -16.47
C VAL A 39 54.43 -15.99 -17.82
N PRO A 40 55.67 -16.19 -18.34
CA PRO A 40 56.07 -15.72 -19.67
C PRO A 40 55.17 -16.27 -20.77
N ASP A 41 55.02 -15.54 -21.88
CA ASP A 41 54.26 -15.93 -23.10
C ASP A 41 52.73 -16.10 -22.97
N HIS A 42 52.11 -15.65 -21.87
CA HIS A 42 50.65 -15.72 -21.69
C HIS A 42 49.93 -14.35 -21.70
N SER A 43 50.56 -13.30 -22.22
CA SER A 43 49.99 -11.94 -22.27
C SER A 43 48.62 -11.88 -22.95
N ASP A 44 48.44 -12.61 -24.05
CA ASP A 44 47.20 -12.59 -24.84
C ASP A 44 46.03 -13.22 -24.08
N TRP A 45 46.31 -14.28 -23.31
CA TRP A 45 45.32 -14.93 -22.44
C TRP A 45 44.91 -14.03 -21.28
N ILE A 46 45.83 -13.24 -20.74
CA ILE A 46 45.53 -12.24 -19.71
C ILE A 46 44.62 -11.15 -20.28
N LEU A 47 44.91 -10.62 -21.48
CA LEU A 47 44.09 -9.60 -22.12
C LEU A 47 42.67 -10.10 -22.46
N LEU A 48 42.58 -11.32 -22.98
CA LEU A 48 41.31 -11.98 -23.29
C LEU A 48 40.48 -12.21 -22.02
N SER A 49 41.09 -12.76 -20.97
CA SER A 49 40.41 -13.02 -19.70
C SER A 49 39.94 -11.72 -19.03
N LEU A 50 40.76 -10.67 -19.05
CA LEU A 50 40.36 -9.37 -18.51
C LEU A 50 39.16 -8.77 -19.27
N SER A 51 39.13 -8.90 -20.60
CA SER A 51 38.02 -8.42 -21.43
C SER A 51 36.72 -9.19 -21.15
N LEU A 52 36.82 -10.53 -21.00
CA LEU A 52 35.69 -11.39 -20.61
C LEU A 52 35.19 -11.06 -19.21
N ALA A 53 36.09 -10.84 -18.24
CA ALA A 53 35.73 -10.43 -16.89
C ALA A 53 35.01 -9.08 -16.90
N HIS A 54 35.48 -8.11 -17.66
CA HIS A 54 34.81 -6.81 -17.77
C HIS A 54 33.40 -6.93 -18.36
N MET A 55 33.25 -7.67 -19.47
CA MET A 55 31.94 -7.88 -20.10
C MET A 55 30.97 -8.63 -19.17
N ALA A 56 31.43 -9.72 -18.54
CA ALA A 56 30.62 -10.51 -17.63
C ALA A 56 30.24 -9.70 -16.37
N GLY A 57 31.18 -8.93 -15.82
CA GLY A 57 30.93 -8.05 -14.68
C GLY A 57 29.89 -6.97 -14.98
N THR A 58 30.04 -6.27 -16.11
CA THR A 58 29.06 -5.25 -16.54
C THR A 58 27.68 -5.87 -16.79
N ALA A 59 27.61 -7.01 -17.48
CA ALA A 59 26.36 -7.72 -17.71
C ALA A 59 25.71 -8.20 -16.39
N LEU A 60 26.51 -8.60 -15.40
CA LEU A 60 26.03 -9.02 -14.09
C LEU A 60 25.45 -7.82 -13.32
N VAL A 61 26.11 -6.67 -13.32
CA VAL A 61 25.59 -5.43 -12.71
C VAL A 61 24.25 -5.04 -13.34
N ILE A 62 24.17 -5.02 -14.67
CA ILE A 62 22.91 -4.71 -15.39
C ILE A 62 21.82 -5.72 -15.02
N SER A 63 22.15 -7.02 -15.00
CA SER A 63 21.19 -8.08 -14.66
C SER A 63 20.67 -7.95 -13.23
N LEU A 64 21.53 -7.59 -12.27
CA LEU A 64 21.13 -7.35 -10.89
C LEU A 64 20.17 -6.15 -10.82
N ILE A 65 20.49 -5.03 -11.46
CA ILE A 65 19.63 -3.85 -11.50
C ILE A 65 18.24 -4.21 -12.06
N LEU A 66 18.18 -4.96 -13.16
CA LEU A 66 16.91 -5.40 -13.75
C LEU A 66 16.09 -6.30 -12.81
N ILE A 67 16.73 -7.29 -12.19
CA ILE A 67 16.05 -8.24 -11.28
C ILE A 67 15.51 -7.54 -10.02
N PHE A 68 16.28 -6.61 -9.46
CA PHE A 68 15.84 -5.86 -8.29
C PHE A 68 14.77 -4.82 -8.63
N GLY A 69 14.85 -4.16 -9.79
CA GLY A 69 13.81 -3.24 -10.26
C GLY A 69 12.46 -3.93 -10.52
N GLU A 70 12.47 -5.17 -11.03
CA GLU A 70 11.25 -5.95 -11.27
C GLU A 70 10.53 -6.44 -10.03
N ARG A 71 11.28 -6.77 -8.95
CA ARG A 71 10.69 -7.26 -7.71
C ARG A 71 9.66 -6.28 -7.16
N GLU A 72 9.82 -5.00 -7.44
CA GLU A 72 8.89 -3.95 -7.05
C GLU A 72 7.66 -3.83 -7.97
N ALA A 73 7.74 -4.33 -9.20
CA ALA A 73 6.69 -4.21 -10.23
C ALA A 73 5.80 -5.46 -10.42
N ASN A 74 6.00 -6.53 -9.63
CA ASN A 74 5.19 -7.74 -9.73
C ASN A 74 3.83 -7.59 -9.00
N LEU A 75 2.73 -7.97 -9.67
CA LEU A 75 1.36 -7.94 -9.13
C LEU A 75 1.21 -8.73 -7.82
N ASP A 76 1.80 -9.92 -7.73
CA ASP A 76 1.74 -10.75 -6.51
C ASP A 76 2.38 -10.03 -5.32
N TYR A 77 3.50 -9.34 -5.59
CA TYR A 77 4.23 -8.59 -4.58
C TYR A 77 3.44 -7.37 -4.10
N LEU A 78 2.82 -6.63 -5.03
CA LEU A 78 1.90 -5.53 -4.69
C LEU A 78 0.71 -6.02 -3.87
N THR A 79 0.14 -7.18 -4.22
CA THR A 79 -0.96 -7.80 -3.48
C THR A 79 -0.55 -8.15 -2.05
N ILE A 80 0.61 -8.81 -1.87
CA ILE A 80 1.15 -9.14 -0.55
C ILE A 80 1.47 -7.88 0.27
N LYS A 81 1.99 -6.82 -0.37
CA LYS A 81 2.25 -5.53 0.29
C LYS A 81 0.95 -4.89 0.79
N THR A 82 -0.08 -4.83 -0.05
CA THR A 82 -1.41 -4.31 0.33
C THR A 82 -2.01 -5.12 1.47
N GLN A 83 -1.95 -6.45 1.41
CA GLN A 83 -2.43 -7.33 2.48
C GLN A 83 -1.68 -7.09 3.79
N ASN A 84 -0.36 -6.97 3.77
CA ASN A 84 0.41 -6.68 4.97
C ASN A 84 0.08 -5.29 5.53
N LEU A 85 -0.14 -4.29 4.67
CA LEU A 85 -0.53 -2.96 5.09
C LEU A 85 -1.89 -2.99 5.80
N LEU A 86 -2.92 -3.58 5.18
CA LEU A 86 -4.28 -3.62 5.70
C LEU A 86 -4.44 -4.56 6.91
N LEU A 87 -3.83 -5.75 6.88
CA LEU A 87 -4.08 -6.78 7.90
C LEU A 87 -3.09 -6.73 9.08
N LYS A 88 -1.94 -6.06 8.93
CA LYS A 88 -0.91 -6.02 10.00
C LYS A 88 -0.57 -4.60 10.47
N ASN A 89 -0.34 -3.66 9.54
CA ASN A 89 0.16 -2.33 9.92
C ASN A 89 -0.98 -1.38 10.31
N MET A 90 -2.08 -1.40 9.55
CA MET A 90 -3.25 -0.58 9.81
C MET A 90 -3.90 -0.89 11.18
N PRO A 91 -4.19 -2.16 11.55
CA PRO A 91 -4.82 -2.44 12.84
C PRO A 91 -3.96 -2.04 14.03
N LYS A 92 -2.63 -2.17 13.91
CA LYS A 92 -1.68 -1.71 14.94
C LYS A 92 -1.77 -0.20 15.16
N THR A 93 -1.83 0.57 14.06
CA THR A 93 -1.91 2.03 14.13
C THR A 93 -3.27 2.49 14.64
N LEU A 94 -4.36 1.87 14.17
CA LEU A 94 -5.71 2.13 14.67
C LEU A 94 -5.87 1.78 16.16
N GLY A 95 -5.13 0.79 16.66
CA GLY A 95 -5.13 0.44 18.09
C GLY A 95 -4.49 1.49 19.00
N HIS A 96 -3.88 2.53 18.44
CA HIS A 96 -3.43 3.70 19.20
C HIS A 96 -4.52 4.76 19.37
N ILE A 97 -5.63 4.67 18.63
CA ILE A 97 -6.75 5.60 18.76
C ILE A 97 -7.35 5.45 20.16
N ALA A 98 -7.60 6.59 20.79
CA ALA A 98 -8.30 6.70 22.04
C ALA A 98 -9.56 7.56 21.89
N ASP A 99 -10.62 7.16 22.59
CA ASP A 99 -11.85 7.93 22.72
C ASP A 99 -11.62 9.27 23.45
N SER A 100 -12.68 10.05 23.66
CA SER A 100 -12.62 11.30 24.45
C SER A 100 -12.22 11.09 25.91
N HIS A 101 -12.33 9.88 26.44
CA HIS A 101 -11.95 9.50 27.81
C HIS A 101 -10.51 8.97 27.91
N GLY A 102 -9.78 8.88 26.80
CA GLY A 102 -8.42 8.35 26.75
C GLY A 102 -8.33 6.83 26.76
N GLN A 103 -9.45 6.11 26.60
CA GLN A 103 -9.44 4.65 26.49
C GLN A 103 -9.14 4.21 25.05
N LYS A 104 -8.16 3.31 24.91
CA LYS A 104 -7.77 2.76 23.61
C LYS A 104 -8.84 1.84 23.04
N LEU A 105 -8.99 1.88 21.72
CA LEU A 105 -9.90 1.00 20.99
C LEU A 105 -9.24 -0.35 20.71
N ASN A 106 -9.99 -1.42 20.93
CA ASN A 106 -9.65 -2.74 20.41
C ASN A 106 -10.02 -2.80 18.93
N VAL A 107 -9.10 -3.27 18.09
CA VAL A 107 -9.28 -3.30 16.64
C VAL A 107 -9.35 -4.75 16.16
N LYS A 108 -10.48 -5.10 15.55
CA LYS A 108 -10.68 -6.37 14.86
C LYS A 108 -10.70 -6.11 13.36
N VAL A 109 -9.94 -6.89 12.59
CA VAL A 109 -9.87 -6.78 11.13
C VAL A 109 -10.40 -8.05 10.48
N SER A 110 -11.18 -7.92 9.40
CA SER A 110 -11.63 -9.05 8.60
C SER A 110 -10.53 -9.57 7.67
N ALA A 111 -10.77 -10.72 7.04
CA ALA A 111 -10.01 -11.06 5.83
C ALA A 111 -10.27 -10.01 4.73
N ILE A 112 -9.42 -9.99 3.70
CA ILE A 112 -9.65 -9.14 2.53
C ILE A 112 -11.00 -9.48 1.93
N ASN A 113 -11.82 -8.45 1.70
CA ASN A 113 -13.14 -8.54 1.13
C ASN A 113 -13.36 -7.40 0.13
N ASN A 114 -14.49 -7.45 -0.60
CA ASN A 114 -14.87 -6.40 -1.54
C ASN A 114 -13.74 -6.07 -2.54
N ILE A 115 -13.16 -7.12 -3.14
CA ILE A 115 -12.07 -7.11 -4.14
C ILE A 115 -10.69 -6.74 -3.57
N PHE A 116 -10.54 -5.63 -2.85
CA PHE A 116 -9.22 -5.10 -2.46
C PHE A 116 -9.18 -4.37 -1.10
N GLY A 117 -10.18 -4.56 -0.23
CA GLY A 117 -10.23 -3.90 1.07
C GLY A 117 -10.43 -4.83 2.25
N ALA A 118 -10.53 -4.27 3.44
CA ALA A 118 -10.85 -5.00 4.66
C ALA A 118 -11.76 -4.17 5.56
N ASN A 119 -12.63 -4.86 6.31
CA ASN A 119 -13.44 -4.26 7.36
C ASN A 119 -12.68 -4.21 8.67
N TYR A 120 -12.83 -3.11 9.39
CA TYR A 120 -12.28 -2.89 10.71
C TYR A 120 -13.44 -2.59 11.65
N THR A 121 -13.48 -3.29 12.77
CA THR A 121 -14.34 -2.94 13.91
C THR A 121 -13.45 -2.39 15.00
N LEU A 122 -13.73 -1.15 15.41
CA LEU A 122 -13.04 -0.48 16.49
C LEU A 122 -14.01 -0.36 17.66
N GLU A 123 -13.65 -0.91 18.82
CA GLU A 123 -14.55 -0.94 19.98
C GLU A 123 -13.82 -0.81 21.31
N ASN A 124 -14.44 -0.12 22.25
CA ASN A 124 -14.11 -0.17 23.68
C ASN A 124 -15.42 -0.18 24.50
N ALA A 125 -15.37 0.16 25.78
CA ALA A 125 -16.55 0.20 26.64
C ALA A 125 -17.54 1.34 26.31
N ASN A 126 -17.05 2.42 25.68
CA ASN A 126 -17.80 3.66 25.48
C ASN A 126 -18.28 3.84 24.03
N THR A 127 -17.50 3.34 23.07
CA THR A 127 -17.74 3.57 21.65
C THR A 127 -17.48 2.30 20.83
N LYS A 128 -18.24 2.19 19.74
CA LYS A 128 -18.12 1.12 18.76
C LYS A 128 -18.35 1.71 17.39
N THR A 129 -17.49 1.40 16.44
CA THR A 129 -17.65 1.83 15.06
C THR A 129 -17.06 0.82 14.10
N LYS A 130 -17.49 0.91 12.83
CA LYS A 130 -16.98 0.10 11.74
C LYS A 130 -16.50 1.00 10.62
N MET A 131 -15.43 0.58 9.97
CA MET A 131 -14.92 1.22 8.76
C MET A 131 -14.43 0.17 7.77
N TRP A 132 -14.47 0.50 6.48
CA TRP A 132 -13.82 -0.28 5.44
C TRP A 132 -12.66 0.52 4.86
N VAL A 133 -11.52 -0.13 4.64
CA VAL A 133 -10.39 0.50 3.95
C VAL A 133 -10.03 -0.35 2.74
N GLY A 134 -10.14 0.26 1.57
CA GLY A 134 -9.70 -0.27 0.28
C GLY A 134 -8.41 0.36 -0.18
N PHE A 135 -7.52 -0.47 -0.70
CA PHE A 135 -6.26 -0.05 -1.30
C PHE A 135 -6.14 -0.56 -2.74
N ASN A 136 -6.36 0.31 -3.72
CA ASN A 136 -6.25 0.01 -5.14
C ASN A 136 -4.97 0.64 -5.71
N VAL A 137 -3.81 0.09 -5.30
CA VAL A 137 -2.43 0.46 -5.67
C VAL A 137 -2.07 1.94 -5.43
N GLU A 138 -2.75 2.86 -6.11
CA GLU A 138 -2.57 4.30 -6.08
C GLU A 138 -3.75 5.04 -5.41
N ARG A 139 -4.88 4.37 -5.24
CA ARG A 139 -6.07 4.95 -4.62
C ARG A 139 -6.38 4.29 -3.28
N ILE A 140 -6.67 5.13 -2.31
CA ILE A 140 -7.12 4.76 -0.99
C ILE A 140 -8.57 5.15 -0.87
N ILE A 141 -9.37 4.26 -0.32
CA ILE A 141 -10.77 4.50 -0.06
C ILE A 141 -11.03 4.12 1.39
N VAL A 142 -11.55 5.04 2.17
CA VAL A 142 -12.04 4.80 3.52
C VAL A 142 -13.53 5.04 3.54
N ALA A 143 -14.31 4.07 3.98
CA ALA A 143 -15.76 4.19 4.10
C ALA A 143 -16.20 4.02 5.55
N TYR A 144 -16.99 4.95 6.05
CA TYR A 144 -17.65 4.89 7.35
C TYR A 144 -19.16 4.78 7.13
N PHE A 145 -19.82 3.88 7.83
CA PHE A 145 -21.28 3.87 7.90
C PHE A 145 -21.70 4.32 9.29
N LEU A 146 -22.68 5.22 9.35
CA LEU A 146 -23.32 5.61 10.59
C LEU A 146 -24.83 5.47 10.45
N LYS A 147 -25.49 5.11 11.56
CA LYS A 147 -26.95 5.01 11.62
C LYS A 147 -27.51 6.39 11.90
N THR A 148 -28.38 6.89 11.02
CA THR A 148 -28.98 8.21 11.22
C THR A 148 -30.35 8.33 10.58
N THR A 149 -31.19 9.15 11.21
CA THR A 149 -32.45 9.65 10.66
C THR A 149 -32.37 11.14 10.34
N GLU A 150 -31.23 11.78 10.63
CA GLU A 150 -30.99 13.19 10.32
C GLU A 150 -30.70 13.39 8.84
N SER A 151 -30.86 14.63 8.37
CA SER A 151 -30.51 14.97 6.98
C SER A 151 -28.99 14.92 6.75
N VAL A 152 -28.61 14.65 5.50
CA VAL A 152 -27.20 14.63 5.07
C VAL A 152 -26.50 15.94 5.40
N GLU A 153 -27.18 17.08 5.21
CA GLU A 153 -26.66 18.41 5.52
C GLU A 153 -26.35 18.59 7.01
N THR A 154 -27.19 18.05 7.90
CA THR A 154 -26.99 18.15 9.35
C THR A 154 -25.73 17.39 9.76
N ILE A 155 -25.60 16.14 9.29
CA ILE A 155 -24.43 15.31 9.57
C ILE A 155 -23.17 15.91 8.92
N ARG A 156 -23.27 16.43 7.70
CA ARG A 156 -22.16 17.13 7.04
C ARG A 156 -21.66 18.32 7.85
N ASN A 157 -22.57 19.12 8.41
CA ASN A 157 -22.22 20.25 9.26
C ASN A 157 -21.55 19.81 10.57
N ILE A 158 -22.04 18.73 11.20
CA ILE A 158 -21.43 18.16 12.40
C ILE A 158 -19.98 17.74 12.14
N PHE A 159 -19.73 17.06 11.02
CA PHE A 159 -18.40 16.57 10.68
C PHE A 159 -17.57 17.52 9.80
N GLN A 160 -18.02 18.76 9.57
CA GLN A 160 -17.37 19.69 8.63
C GLN A 160 -15.88 19.90 8.90
N TYR A 161 -15.48 19.97 10.19
CA TYR A 161 -14.08 20.14 10.56
C TYR A 161 -13.29 18.83 10.50
N THR A 162 -13.95 17.70 10.76
CA THR A 162 -13.32 16.38 10.65
C THR A 162 -12.93 16.11 9.20
N PHE A 163 -13.90 16.25 8.29
CA PHE A 163 -13.68 15.95 6.88
C PHE A 163 -13.08 17.13 6.11
N GLY A 164 -13.29 18.37 6.53
CA GLY A 164 -12.57 19.52 5.97
C GLY A 164 -11.05 19.44 6.22
N GLY A 165 -10.64 18.88 7.36
CA GLY A 165 -9.23 18.52 7.60
C GLY A 165 -8.73 17.49 6.60
N ALA A 166 -9.49 16.41 6.36
CA ALA A 166 -9.15 15.39 5.37
C ALA A 166 -9.10 15.95 3.94
N GLU A 167 -10.04 16.82 3.56
CA GLU A 167 -10.05 17.48 2.25
C GLU A 167 -8.82 18.38 2.05
N SER A 168 -8.38 19.07 3.10
CA SER A 168 -7.18 19.93 3.05
C SER A 168 -5.88 19.15 2.79
N VAL A 169 -5.82 17.87 3.16
CA VAL A 169 -4.68 16.97 2.89
C VAL A 169 -4.88 16.13 1.62
N GLY A 170 -5.95 16.42 0.86
CA GLY A 170 -6.17 15.91 -0.49
C GLY A 170 -7.17 14.78 -0.61
N TYR A 171 -7.99 14.47 0.41
CA TYR A 171 -9.11 13.55 0.23
C TYR A 171 -10.26 14.23 -0.51
N LYS A 172 -11.05 13.44 -1.24
CA LYS A 172 -12.40 13.80 -1.65
C LYS A 172 -13.37 13.10 -0.71
N VAL A 173 -14.30 13.85 -0.10
CA VAL A 173 -15.28 13.30 0.82
C VAL A 173 -16.68 13.34 0.19
N ASN A 174 -17.35 12.19 0.15
CA ASN A 174 -18.74 12.09 -0.31
C ASN A 174 -19.63 11.53 0.80
N PHE A 175 -20.86 12.04 0.86
CA PHE A 175 -21.89 11.57 1.79
C PHE A 175 -23.04 11.01 0.99
N GLU A 176 -23.36 9.73 1.19
CA GLU A 176 -24.34 8.99 0.41
C GLU A 176 -25.34 8.31 1.36
N PRO A 177 -26.61 8.74 1.39
CA PRO A 177 -27.63 8.06 2.17
C PRO A 177 -27.96 6.72 1.52
N ALA A 178 -28.12 5.68 2.33
CA ALA A 178 -28.51 4.36 1.87
C ALA A 178 -29.43 3.67 2.88
N THR A 179 -30.25 2.75 2.37
CA THR A 179 -31.08 1.89 3.21
C THR A 179 -30.62 0.45 3.02
N ILE A 180 -30.27 -0.22 4.11
CA ILE A 180 -29.80 -1.59 4.08
C ILE A 180 -30.98 -2.53 3.79
N LYS A 181 -30.93 -3.21 2.64
CA LYS A 181 -32.06 -4.03 2.12
C LYS A 181 -32.59 -5.07 3.12
N ASN A 182 -31.71 -5.68 3.91
CA ASN A 182 -32.09 -6.78 4.80
C ASN A 182 -32.63 -6.31 6.15
N THR A 183 -32.18 -5.16 6.67
CA THR A 183 -32.53 -4.67 8.00
C THR A 183 -33.51 -3.49 7.95
N GLY A 184 -33.67 -2.85 6.80
CA GLY A 184 -34.39 -1.59 6.65
C GLY A 184 -33.70 -0.41 7.34
N GLU A 185 -32.47 -0.59 7.80
CA GLU A 185 -31.73 0.44 8.54
C GLU A 185 -31.31 1.57 7.59
N ASN A 186 -31.66 2.80 7.96
CA ASN A 186 -31.16 4.00 7.28
C ASN A 186 -29.76 4.33 7.79
N ILE A 187 -28.83 4.34 6.85
CA ILE A 187 -27.44 4.67 7.10
C ILE A 187 -27.02 5.86 6.25
N LEU A 188 -26.00 6.56 6.72
CA LEU A 188 -25.22 7.48 5.90
C LEU A 188 -23.84 6.86 5.68
N SER A 189 -23.51 6.63 4.41
CA SER A 189 -22.17 6.24 3.99
C SER A 189 -21.32 7.48 3.77
N ILE A 190 -20.16 7.55 4.42
CA ILE A 190 -19.18 8.61 4.24
C ILE A 190 -17.93 8.02 3.62
N TRP A 191 -17.61 8.46 2.42
CA TRP A 191 -16.50 7.97 1.63
C TRP A 191 -15.38 9.00 1.56
N CYS A 192 -14.19 8.65 2.02
CA CYS A 192 -12.99 9.46 1.92
C CYS A 192 -12.05 8.80 0.90
N ILE A 193 -11.80 9.47 -0.23
CA ILE A 193 -11.01 8.94 -1.34
C ILE A 193 -9.74 9.76 -1.51
N TRP A 194 -8.58 9.13 -1.47
CA TRP A 194 -7.29 9.78 -1.70
C TRP A 194 -6.53 9.12 -2.87
N PRO A 195 -5.90 9.89 -3.77
CA PRO A 195 -6.02 11.35 -3.90
C PRO A 195 -7.40 11.75 -4.46
N GLY A 196 -7.94 12.86 -3.98
CA GLY A 196 -9.29 13.35 -4.30
C GLY A 196 -9.39 14.03 -5.67
N LYS A 197 -8.27 14.50 -6.23
CA LYS A 197 -8.14 15.00 -7.60
C LYS A 197 -7.04 14.23 -8.33
N GLN A 198 -7.36 13.72 -9.51
CA GLN A 198 -6.37 13.17 -10.45
C GLN A 198 -5.98 14.27 -11.43
N GLU A 199 -5.23 15.28 -10.98
CA GLU A 199 -4.64 16.26 -11.91
C GLU A 199 -3.30 15.71 -12.38
N GLY A 200 -3.26 15.23 -13.64
CA GLY A 200 -2.04 14.80 -14.31
C GLY A 200 -1.73 13.31 -14.24
N THR A 201 -0.94 12.84 -15.20
CA THR A 201 -0.42 11.47 -15.38
C THR A 201 0.59 11.03 -14.30
N ASP A 202 0.80 11.85 -13.27
CA ASP A 202 1.85 11.66 -12.25
C ASP A 202 1.27 11.21 -10.90
N LEU A 203 0.32 10.26 -10.90
CA LEU A 203 0.14 9.45 -9.71
C LEU A 203 1.40 8.61 -9.54
N SER A 204 2.23 8.99 -8.57
CA SER A 204 3.43 8.22 -8.26
C SER A 204 3.00 6.82 -7.87
N THR A 205 3.44 5.82 -8.64
CA THR A 205 3.30 4.37 -8.35
C THR A 205 3.97 3.96 -7.02
N ASP A 206 4.63 4.91 -6.36
CA ASP A 206 5.44 4.71 -5.16
C ASP A 206 4.67 4.53 -3.86
N LEU A 207 3.35 4.68 -3.83
CA LEU A 207 2.65 4.72 -2.56
C LEU A 207 2.79 3.41 -1.75
N LEU A 208 2.76 2.26 -2.42
CA LEU A 208 3.04 0.95 -1.82
C LEU A 208 4.54 0.58 -1.80
N ASN A 209 5.42 1.41 -2.37
CA ASN A 209 6.86 1.15 -2.40
C ASN A 209 7.60 1.96 -1.34
N SER A 210 7.20 3.21 -1.13
CA SER A 210 7.75 4.15 -0.16
C SER A 210 7.24 3.85 1.27
N PRO A 211 8.13 3.50 2.22
CA PRO A 211 7.75 3.28 3.62
C PRO A 211 7.21 4.53 4.32
N ASP A 212 7.73 5.70 3.97
CA ASP A 212 7.31 7.01 4.48
C ASP A 212 5.87 7.34 4.06
N LYS A 213 5.50 7.14 2.79
CA LYS A 213 4.11 7.31 2.32
C LYS A 213 3.17 6.35 3.02
N LYS A 214 3.55 5.07 3.18
CA LYS A 214 2.73 4.10 3.93
C LYS A 214 2.48 4.54 5.36
N LEU A 215 3.53 4.99 6.04
CA LEU A 215 3.43 5.45 7.43
C LEU A 215 2.53 6.69 7.52
N PHE A 216 2.73 7.66 6.62
CA PHE A 216 1.88 8.84 6.52
C PHE A 216 0.41 8.45 6.38
N ILE A 217 0.09 7.57 5.43
CA ILE A 217 -1.29 7.16 5.14
C ILE A 217 -1.96 6.45 6.33
N ILE A 218 -1.28 5.49 6.96
CA ILE A 218 -1.87 4.77 8.09
C ILE A 218 -2.09 5.68 9.28
N GLN A 219 -1.20 6.66 9.50
CA GLN A 219 -1.33 7.65 10.57
C GLN A 219 -2.44 8.65 10.28
N ASP A 220 -2.53 9.11 9.04
CA ASP A 220 -3.53 10.07 8.59
C ASP A 220 -4.95 9.47 8.64
N ILE A 221 -5.11 8.23 8.19
CA ILE A 221 -6.36 7.47 8.37
C ILE A 221 -6.70 7.34 9.85
N ALA A 222 -5.74 6.97 10.69
CA ALA A 222 -5.99 6.84 12.13
C ALA A 222 -6.38 8.18 12.79
N MET A 223 -5.74 9.27 12.40
CA MET A 223 -6.05 10.62 12.87
C MET A 223 -7.45 11.08 12.42
N MET A 224 -7.81 10.81 11.16
CA MET A 224 -9.15 11.06 10.62
C MET A 224 -10.19 10.23 11.37
N THR A 225 -9.96 8.93 11.57
CA THR A 225 -10.87 8.04 12.32
C THR A 225 -11.03 8.49 13.77
N GLN A 226 -9.95 8.89 14.45
CA GLN A 226 -10.02 9.43 15.80
C GLN A 226 -10.85 10.72 15.86
N SER A 227 -10.67 11.60 14.89
CA SER A 227 -11.42 12.87 14.79
C SER A 227 -12.90 12.61 14.52
N PHE A 228 -13.22 11.61 13.69
CA PHE A 228 -14.58 11.13 13.45
C PHE A 228 -15.23 10.62 14.74
N ILE A 229 -14.58 9.72 15.46
CA ILE A 229 -15.10 9.16 16.73
C ILE A 229 -15.34 10.26 17.76
N ARG A 230 -14.36 11.14 17.98
CA ARG A 230 -14.49 12.24 18.97
C ARG A 230 -15.55 13.26 18.58
N THR A 231 -15.76 13.51 17.29
CA THR A 231 -16.83 14.40 16.83
C THR A 231 -18.18 13.75 17.03
N ALA A 232 -18.32 12.46 16.76
CA ALA A 232 -19.53 11.72 17.05
C ALA A 232 -19.88 11.73 18.55
N GLU A 233 -18.90 11.52 19.42
CA GLU A 233 -19.08 11.59 20.88
C GLU A 233 -19.54 12.98 21.33
N ARG A 234 -18.89 14.05 20.86
CA ARG A 234 -19.26 15.45 21.21
C ARG A 234 -20.67 15.81 20.80
N HIS A 235 -21.16 15.26 19.68
CA HIS A 235 -22.47 15.57 19.12
C HIS A 235 -23.50 14.45 19.36
N SER A 236 -23.16 13.42 20.14
CA SER A 236 -24.03 12.26 20.41
C SER A 236 -24.56 11.56 19.13
N VAL A 237 -23.74 11.51 18.07
CA VAL A 237 -24.09 10.84 16.81
C VAL A 237 -23.81 9.35 16.92
N ASN A 238 -24.79 8.51 16.57
CA ASN A 238 -24.61 7.06 16.57
C ASN A 238 -23.80 6.60 15.35
N ILE A 239 -22.52 6.30 15.56
CA ILE A 239 -21.58 5.83 14.53
C ILE A 239 -21.44 4.30 14.48
N PHE A 240 -22.37 3.58 15.12
CA PHE A 240 -22.47 2.13 15.03
C PHE A 240 -23.67 1.72 14.18
N THR A 241 -23.44 0.77 13.28
CA THR A 241 -24.46 0.05 12.52
C THR A 241 -24.09 -1.44 12.48
N ASP A 242 -25.10 -2.29 12.40
CA ASP A 242 -24.90 -3.72 12.21
C ASP A 242 -24.42 -4.04 10.79
N ALA A 243 -24.68 -3.16 9.82
CA ALA A 243 -24.16 -3.28 8.47
C ALA A 243 -22.64 -3.16 8.43
N ASP A 244 -22.00 -3.99 7.60
CA ASP A 244 -20.59 -3.86 7.34
C ASP A 244 -20.37 -2.81 6.24
N PRO A 245 -19.51 -1.80 6.47
CA PRO A 245 -19.14 -0.85 5.43
C PRO A 245 -18.55 -1.56 4.22
N ALA A 246 -18.94 -1.12 3.03
CA ALA A 246 -18.47 -1.69 1.78
C ALA A 246 -18.73 -0.69 0.65
N PRO A 247 -18.09 -0.88 -0.50
CA PRO A 247 -18.52 -0.19 -1.69
C PRO A 247 -19.98 -0.47 -2.03
N LEU A 248 -20.82 0.58 -2.05
CA LEU A 248 -22.25 0.55 -2.37
C LEU A 248 -22.51 0.49 -3.87
#